data_AF-A0A1F7S4J7-F1
#
_entry.id   AF-A0A1F7S4J7-F1
#
_cell.length_a   1.000
_cell.length_b   1.000
_cell.length_c   1.000
_cell.angle_alpha   90.00
_cell.angle_beta   90.00
_cell.angle_gamma   90.00
#
_symmetry.space_group_name_H-M   'P 1'
#
loop_
_entity.id
_entity.type
_entity.pdbx_description
1 polymer ?
#
loop_
_entity_poly.entity_id
_entity_poly.type
_entity_poly.pdbx_seq_one_letter_code
_entity_poly.pdbx_strand_id
1 'polypeptide(L)' 'MENKKTSFKMDKSVFSVASFDDISDETVYWQSKTPIERLEALEFLRQVIFGYDPATSRLQRIIEFAEFK' A
#
# COMPACT_ATOMS: atom_id res chain seq x y z
N MET A 1 -18.06 -11.04 -16.49
CA MET A 1 -17.54 -10.67 -15.16
C MET A 1 -16.79 -9.37 -15.31
N GLU A 2 -17.43 -8.28 -14.92
CA GLU A 2 -16.92 -6.93 -15.14
C GLU A 2 -15.83 -6.65 -14.10
N ASN A 3 -14.58 -6.62 -14.55
CA ASN A 3 -13.43 -6.36 -13.70
C ASN A 3 -13.39 -4.85 -13.44
N LYS A 4 -14.14 -4.42 -12.41
CA LYS A 4 -14.21 -3.03 -12.00
C LYS A 4 -12.85 -2.64 -11.43
N LYS A 5 -11.93 -2.18 -12.29
CA LYS A 5 -10.74 -1.42 -11.87
C LYS A 5 -11.26 -0.17 -11.16
N THR A 6 -11.43 -0.24 -9.85
CA THR A 6 -11.56 0.93 -8.99
C THR A 6 -10.24 1.68 -9.14
N SER A 7 -10.21 2.64 -10.06
CA SER A 7 -9.14 3.63 -10.13
C SER A 7 -9.08 4.27 -8.76
N PHE A 8 -8.06 3.91 -7.97
CA PHE A 8 -7.78 4.58 -6.71
C PHE A 8 -7.61 6.06 -7.02
N LYS A 9 -8.61 6.88 -6.67
CA LYS A 9 -8.60 8.31 -6.94
C LYS A 9 -8.18 8.99 -5.66
N MET A 10 -6.95 9.49 -5.65
CA MET A 10 -6.44 10.29 -4.54
C MET A 10 -7.36 11.50 -4.32
N ASP A 11 -7.77 11.71 -3.06
CA ASP A 11 -8.41 12.94 -2.66
C ASP A 11 -7.36 14.06 -2.65
N LYS A 12 -7.51 15.02 -3.56
CA LYS A 12 -6.59 16.15 -3.69
C LYS A 12 -6.89 17.27 -2.71
N SER A 13 -8.03 17.24 -2.01
CA SER A 13 -8.38 18.26 -1.03
C SER A 13 -7.53 18.17 0.24
N VAL A 14 -6.97 17.00 0.52
CA VAL A 14 -6.10 16.73 1.67
C VAL A 14 -4.60 16.82 1.34
N PHE A 15 -4.25 17.16 0.10
CA PHE A 15 -2.87 17.24 -0.37
C PHE A 15 -2.33 18.66 -0.21
N SER A 16 -1.15 18.80 0.40
CA SER A 16 -0.40 20.04 0.54
C SER A 16 0.98 19.91 -0.10
N VAL A 17 1.54 21.04 -0.56
CA VAL A 17 2.92 21.16 -1.03
C VAL A 17 3.63 22.14 -0.11
N ALA A 18 4.74 21.71 0.49
CA ALA A 18 5.56 22.51 1.40
C ALA A 18 7.00 22.62 0.88
N SER A 19 7.77 23.59 1.39
CA SER A 19 9.21 23.69 1.13
C SER A 19 9.97 22.60 1.89
N PHE A 20 11.14 22.22 1.40
CA PHE A 20 12.04 21.32 2.12
C PHE A 20 12.57 21.91 3.43
N ASP A 21 12.61 23.25 3.53
CA ASP A 21 13.05 23.97 4.73
C ASP A 21 11.95 24.10 5.80
N ASP A 22 10.70 23.76 5.47
CA ASP A 22 9.58 23.85 6.40
C ASP A 22 9.58 22.69 7.40
N ILE A 23 9.00 22.92 8.58
CA ILE A 23 8.81 21.86 9.58
C ILE A 23 7.78 20.87 9.05
N SER A 24 8.15 19.58 9.01
CA SER A 24 7.27 18.50 8.58
C SER A 24 6.03 18.38 9.48
N ASP A 25 4.85 18.39 8.86
CA ASP A 25 3.55 18.17 9.50
C ASP A 25 3.10 16.70 9.47
N GLU A 26 3.88 15.81 8.85
CA GLU A 26 3.56 14.39 8.68
C GLU A 26 3.27 13.70 10.03
N THR A 27 4.11 13.99 11.04
CA THR A 27 3.95 13.38 12.37
C THR A 27 2.62 13.78 13.00
N VAL A 28 2.25 15.06 12.91
CA VAL A 28 0.99 15.58 13.45
C VAL A 28 -0.19 14.99 12.70
N TYR A 29 -0.09 14.90 11.36
CA TYR A 29 -1.10 14.26 10.53
C TYR A 29 -1.34 12.80 10.95
N TRP A 30 -0.29 11.99 11.04
CA TRP A 30 -0.45 10.58 11.42
C TRP A 30 -0.97 10.41 12.83
N GLN A 31 -0.57 11.27 13.78
CA GLN A 31 -1.10 11.27 15.13
C GLN A 31 -2.60 11.57 15.20
N SER A 32 -3.14 12.38 14.28
CA SER A 32 -4.57 12.67 14.20
C SER A 32 -5.43 11.48 13.72
N LYS A 33 -4.83 10.47 13.08
CA LYS A 33 -5.53 9.30 12.56
C LYS A 33 -5.72 8.21 13.60
N THR A 34 -6.80 7.46 13.48
CA THR A 34 -7.07 6.27 14.29
C THR A 34 -6.06 5.15 13.97
N PRO A 35 -5.83 4.20 14.90
CA PRO A 35 -4.95 3.06 14.65
C PRO A 35 -5.33 2.24 13.41
N ILE A 36 -6.63 2.09 13.13
CA ILE A 36 -7.11 1.31 11.97
C ILE A 36 -6.78 2.00 10.65
N GLU A 37 -7.00 3.31 10.55
CA GLU A 37 -6.66 4.09 9.33
C GLU A 37 -5.16 4.03 9.03
N ARG A 38 -4.30 4.03 10.06
CA ARG A 38 -2.85 3.88 9.89
C ARG A 38 -2.48 2.50 9.35
N LEU A 39 -3.15 1.44 9.83
CA LEU A 39 -2.92 0.08 9.34
C LEU A 39 -3.37 -0.08 7.89
N GLU A 40 -4.51 0.51 7.52
CA GLU A 40 -5.00 0.52 6.13
C GLU A 40 -4.02 1.23 5.20
N ALA A 41 -3.49 2.40 5.61
CA ALA A 41 -2.48 3.12 4.85
C ALA A 41 -1.18 2.31 4.70
N LEU A 42 -0.76 1.59 5.74
CA LEU A 42 0.42 0.74 5.70
C LEU A 42 0.23 -0.45 4.75
N GLU A 43 -0.94 -1.10 4.77
CA GLU A 43 -1.25 -2.19 3.83
C GLU A 43 -1.27 -1.69 2.38
N PHE A 44 -1.82 -0.49 2.15
CA PHE A 44 -1.76 0.13 0.82
C PHE A 44 -0.31 0.35 0.36
N LEU A 45 0.54 0.92 1.21
CA LEU A 45 1.97 1.10 0.90
C LEU A 45 2.67 -0.24 0.63
N ARG A 46 2.38 -1.28 1.43
CA ARG A 46 2.89 -2.63 1.21
C ARG A 46 2.49 -3.13 -0.17
N GLN A 47 1.24 -2.97 -0.57
CA GLN A 47 0.76 -3.41 -1.87
C GLN A 47 1.43 -2.66 -3.03
N VAL A 48 1.62 -1.35 -2.90
CA VAL A 48 2.27 -0.51 -3.93
C VAL A 48 3.76 -0.86 -4.06
N ILE A 49 4.49 -0.95 -2.95
CA ILE A 49 5.95 -1.18 -2.95
C ILE A 49 6.30 -2.57 -3.47
N PHE A 50 5.55 -3.59 -3.07
CA PHE A 50 5.85 -4.97 -3.44
C PHE A 50 5.15 -5.43 -4.72
N GLY A 51 4.52 -4.52 -5.47
CA GLY A 51 3.87 -4.83 -6.73
C GLY A 51 2.80 -5.90 -6.57
N TYR A 52 1.91 -5.72 -5.59
CA TYR A 52 0.89 -6.69 -5.25
C TYR A 52 0.01 -7.01 -6.47
N ASP A 53 0.17 -8.24 -6.97
CA ASP A 53 -0.72 -8.82 -7.96
C ASP A 53 -1.69 -9.79 -7.24
N PRO A 54 -2.99 -9.46 -7.19
CA PRO A 54 -4.00 -10.31 -6.56
C PRO A 54 -4.15 -11.68 -7.26
N ALA A 55 -3.59 -11.87 -8.47
CA ALA A 55 -3.60 -13.15 -9.17
C ALA A 55 -2.46 -14.10 -8.75
N THR A 56 -1.28 -13.60 -8.38
CA THR A 56 -0.14 -14.44 -7.95
C THR A 56 -0.10 -14.74 -6.45
N SER A 57 -0.79 -13.98 -5.61
CA SER A 57 -0.77 -14.18 -4.14
C SER A 57 -1.46 -15.46 -3.66
N ARG A 58 -2.32 -16.08 -4.50
CA ARG A 58 -3.07 -17.31 -4.17
C ARG A 58 -2.50 -18.58 -4.77
N LEU A 59 -1.41 -18.50 -5.54
CA LEU A 59 -0.70 -19.71 -5.99
C LEU A 59 0.06 -20.28 -4.79
N GLN A 60 -0.52 -21.32 -4.20
CA GLN A 60 0.12 -22.13 -3.18
C GLN A 60 1.44 -22.69 -3.75
N ARG A 61 2.58 -22.19 -3.26
CA ARG A 61 3.90 -22.72 -3.65
C ARG A 61 4.07 -24.06 -2.96
N ILE A 62 3.90 -25.14 -3.71
CA ILE A 62 4.27 -26.47 -3.25
C ILE A 62 5.80 -26.53 -3.32
N ILE A 63 6.45 -26.83 -2.19
CA ILE A 63 7.88 -27.08 -2.16
C ILE A 63 8.10 -28.44 -2.81
N GLU A 64 8.73 -28.44 -3.99
CA GLU A 64 9.16 -29.66 -4.67
C GLU A 64 10.65 -29.89 -4.40
N PHE A 65 11.01 -31.09 -3.95
CA PHE A 65 12.40 -31.47 -3.74
C PHE A 65 13.01 -31.90 -5.08
N ALA A 66 14.07 -31.22 -5.54
CA ALA A 66 14.83 -31.66 -6.70
C ALA A 66 15.88 -32.68 -6.27
N GLU A 67 15.83 -33.90 -6.83
CA GLU A 67 16.92 -34.86 -6.74
C GLU A 67 18.01 -34.51 -7.77
N PHE A 68 19.24 -34.30 -7.30
CA PHE A 68 20.41 -34.19 -8.16
C PHE A 68 20.81 -35.58 -8.66
N LYS A 69 21.05 -35.71 -9.98
CA LYS A 69 21.69 -36.88 -10.60
C LYS A 69 23.21 -36.70 -10.66
#